data_AF-A0A925JVH9-F1
#
_entry.id   AF-A0A925JVH9-F1
#
_cell.length_a   1.000
_cell.length_b   1.000
_cell.length_c   1.000
_cell.angle_alpha   90.00
_cell.angle_beta   90.00
_cell.angle_gamma   90.00
#
_symmetry.space_group_name_H-M   'P 1'
#
loop_
_entity.id
_entity.type
_entity.pdbx_description
1 polymer ?
#
loop_
_entity_poly.entity_id
_entity_poly.type
_entity_poly.pdbx_seq_one_letter_code
_entity_poly.pdbx_strand_id
1 'polypeptide(L)'
;MSNPGLFEEFPLNQCEPESGAAKLRIGAERPETLIEVTELNEAALHEAILAASYSPAPVGLAFEITTSFFEEIARLRAARILWENHSTKPLYIEARISPRHTSGTSETNLLRATTQAISAILGTADAVTITPSGFDQHLAENIIRILHHEAHLPTPSDLTAGSYVIEGLTTALAARTPSETLPATPELDYLKQAPFLRGPYPSMYTVRPWTIRQYAGFSTAEESNAFYRRNLEAGQKGLSVAFDLATHRGYDSDHERVSGDVGKAGVAIDSVEDMKILFSGIPLDTMSVSMTMNGAVLPIMAFYIVAAEEQGVSPDMLNGTIQNDILKEFMVRNTYIYPPEPSMRIVADIFRYCTANMPKFNPVSVSGYHMHEAGASAELELAYTLADGLEYLRTGIRAGLAIDDFAPRLSFFWGIGMDFFTEIAKLRAARVLWARLV
;
A
#
# COMPACT_ATOMS: atom_id res chain seq x y z
N MET A 1 7.09 -14.24 -18.76
CA MET A 1 8.33 -14.05 -19.57
C MET A 1 8.87 -12.68 -19.22
N SER A 2 9.81 -12.62 -18.28
CA SER A 2 10.52 -11.40 -17.90
C SER A 2 11.35 -10.92 -19.10
N ASN A 3 11.22 -9.64 -19.45
CA ASN A 3 12.05 -9.03 -20.48
C ASN A 3 13.46 -8.82 -19.88
N PRO A 4 14.49 -9.59 -20.27
CA PRO A 4 15.80 -9.53 -19.61
C PRO A 4 16.58 -8.24 -19.89
N GLY A 5 16.09 -7.39 -20.82
CA GLY A 5 16.80 -6.20 -21.29
C GLY A 5 16.50 -4.90 -20.54
N LEU A 6 15.63 -4.88 -19.53
CA LEU A 6 15.32 -3.67 -18.75
C LEU A 6 16.14 -3.52 -17.46
N PHE A 7 16.82 -4.58 -17.05
CA PHE A 7 17.57 -4.64 -15.80
C PHE A 7 18.96 -5.22 -16.10
N GLU A 8 19.82 -4.46 -16.80
CA GLU A 8 21.24 -4.77 -16.75
C GLU A 8 21.68 -4.69 -15.28
N GLU A 9 22.34 -5.74 -14.78
CA GLU A 9 22.96 -5.73 -13.46
C GLU A 9 24.01 -4.61 -13.45
N PHE A 10 23.63 -3.42 -12.96
CA PHE A 10 24.61 -2.42 -12.60
C PHE A 10 25.44 -3.01 -11.45
N PRO A 11 26.76 -3.20 -11.62
CA PRO A 11 27.58 -3.63 -10.51
C PRO A 11 27.44 -2.56 -9.41
N LEU A 12 27.16 -3.00 -8.18
CA LEU A 12 27.35 -2.18 -6.98
C LEU A 12 28.83 -1.81 -6.91
N ASN A 13 29.25 -0.82 -7.70
CA ASN A 13 30.58 -0.26 -7.63
C ASN A 13 30.63 0.51 -6.33
N GLN A 14 31.09 -0.20 -5.29
CA GLN A 14 31.55 0.32 -4.02
C GLN A 14 30.44 0.91 -3.14
N CYS A 15 29.84 0.06 -2.31
CA CYS A 15 29.46 0.49 -0.96
C CYS A 15 30.78 0.78 -0.23
N GLU A 16 31.41 1.91 -0.55
CA GLU A 16 32.68 2.32 0.04
C GLU A 16 32.37 2.80 1.47
N PRO A 17 32.94 2.15 2.51
CA PRO A 17 32.75 2.57 3.88
C PRO A 17 33.59 3.83 4.14
N GLU A 18 33.20 4.96 3.56
CA GLU A 18 33.67 6.25 4.02
C GLU A 18 32.77 6.65 5.20
N SER A 19 33.35 6.69 6.42
CA SER A 19 32.79 7.41 7.57
C SER A 19 31.45 6.92 8.17
N GLY A 20 31.15 5.62 8.13
CA GLY A 20 30.00 5.05 8.85
C GLY A 20 28.63 5.31 8.20
N ALA A 21 28.61 5.65 6.91
CA ALA A 21 27.40 5.79 6.10
C ALA A 21 27.29 4.66 5.06
N ALA A 22 26.07 4.25 4.70
CA ALA A 22 25.82 3.33 3.59
C ALA A 22 25.57 4.13 2.30
N LYS A 23 26.21 3.75 1.18
CA LYS A 23 26.11 4.50 -0.08
C LYS A 23 25.70 3.59 -1.23
N LEU A 24 24.66 4.01 -1.96
CA LEU A 24 24.22 3.44 -3.22
C LEU A 24 24.64 4.38 -4.36
N ARG A 25 25.34 3.83 -5.36
CA ARG A 25 25.60 4.52 -6.63
C ARG A 25 24.66 3.91 -7.69
N ILE A 26 23.94 4.76 -8.40
CA ILE A 26 22.86 4.38 -9.34
C ILE A 26 23.23 4.78 -10.78
N GLY A 27 23.99 5.87 -10.94
CA GLY A 27 24.26 6.48 -12.24
C GLY A 27 25.74 6.73 -12.51
N ALA A 28 26.06 7.93 -12.98
CA ALA A 28 27.38 8.32 -13.48
C ALA A 28 28.49 8.28 -12.42
N GLU A 29 29.76 8.32 -12.85
CA GLU A 29 30.89 8.45 -11.93
C GLU A 29 30.83 9.76 -11.14
N ARG A 30 31.17 9.68 -9.84
CA ARG A 30 31.12 10.83 -8.94
C ARG A 30 32.17 11.86 -9.37
N PRO A 31 31.79 13.13 -9.61
CA PRO A 31 32.74 14.18 -9.95
C PRO A 31 33.60 14.60 -8.75
N GLU A 32 34.77 15.17 -9.03
CA GLU A 32 35.66 15.72 -7.98
C GLU A 32 35.05 16.93 -7.27
N THR A 33 34.26 17.74 -8.00
CA THR A 33 33.59 18.91 -7.45
C THR A 33 32.13 18.59 -7.13
N LEU A 34 31.76 18.69 -5.85
CA LEU A 34 30.40 18.50 -5.36
C LEU A 34 29.98 19.73 -4.55
N ILE A 35 28.91 20.40 -4.98
CA ILE A 35 28.40 21.62 -4.35
C ILE A 35 27.18 21.26 -3.51
N GLU A 36 27.19 21.63 -2.23
CA GLU A 36 26.04 21.40 -1.35
C GLU A 36 24.92 22.39 -1.63
N VAL A 37 23.71 21.88 -1.83
CA VAL A 37 22.50 22.66 -2.10
C VAL A 37 21.51 22.42 -0.97
N THR A 38 21.39 23.40 -0.07
CA THR A 38 20.44 23.36 1.05
C THR A 38 19.03 23.72 0.62
N GLU A 39 18.87 24.74 -0.22
CA GLU A 39 17.59 25.16 -0.80
C GLU A 39 17.67 25.25 -2.32
N LEU A 40 16.67 24.71 -3.02
CA LEU A 40 16.54 24.90 -4.46
C LEU A 40 15.90 26.28 -4.72
N ASN A 41 16.76 27.29 -4.83
CA ASN A 41 16.39 28.64 -5.26
C ASN A 41 17.30 29.11 -6.40
N GLU A 42 16.87 30.15 -7.13
CA GLU A 42 17.55 30.64 -8.33
C GLU A 42 19.00 31.06 -8.04
N ALA A 43 19.26 31.63 -6.85
CA ALA A 43 20.60 32.03 -6.43
C ALA A 43 21.54 30.84 -6.18
N ALA A 44 21.08 29.80 -5.47
CA ALA A 44 21.86 28.59 -5.20
C ALA A 44 22.17 27.81 -6.48
N LEU A 45 21.22 27.76 -7.41
CA LEU A 45 21.45 27.16 -8.72
C LEU A 45 22.38 28.02 -9.60
N HIS A 46 22.23 29.35 -9.58
CA HIS A 46 23.11 30.26 -10.32
C HIS A 46 24.57 30.15 -9.83
N GLU A 47 24.80 30.08 -8.52
CA GLU A 47 26.13 29.86 -7.94
C GLU A 47 26.72 28.51 -8.35
N ALA A 48 25.91 27.45 -8.33
CA ALA A 48 26.29 26.12 -8.79
C ALA A 48 26.62 26.07 -10.29
N ILE A 49 25.79 26.71 -11.14
CA ILE A 49 25.99 26.81 -12.59
C ILE A 49 27.24 27.64 -12.89
N LEU A 50 27.44 28.78 -12.21
CA LEU A 50 28.64 29.60 -12.35
C LEU A 50 29.89 28.78 -12.00
N ALA A 51 29.91 28.11 -10.85
CA ALA A 51 31.03 27.23 -10.46
C ALA A 51 31.32 26.16 -11.52
N ALA A 52 30.28 25.60 -12.13
CA ALA A 52 30.41 24.61 -13.21
C ALA A 52 30.84 25.17 -14.57
N SER A 53 30.58 26.45 -14.83
CA SER A 53 31.05 27.13 -16.04
C SER A 53 32.57 27.34 -16.05
N TYR A 54 33.19 27.47 -14.86
CA TYR A 54 34.64 27.66 -14.70
C TYR A 54 35.45 26.36 -14.57
N SER A 55 34.79 25.21 -14.34
CA SER A 55 35.47 23.91 -14.22
C SER A 55 35.42 23.11 -15.52
N PRO A 56 36.54 22.58 -16.05
CA PRO A 56 36.53 21.69 -17.21
C PRO A 56 35.96 20.29 -16.89
N ALA A 57 35.85 19.93 -15.60
CA ALA A 57 35.30 18.65 -15.14
C ALA A 57 33.77 18.70 -14.96
N PRO A 58 33.07 17.54 -14.93
CA PRO A 58 31.68 17.47 -14.49
C PRO A 58 31.53 18.01 -13.07
N VAL A 59 30.41 18.66 -12.77
CA VAL A 59 30.09 19.16 -11.42
C VAL A 59 28.89 18.39 -10.90
N GLY A 60 28.94 18.06 -9.61
CA GLY A 60 27.84 17.44 -8.89
C GLY A 60 27.16 18.41 -7.94
N LEU A 61 25.88 18.16 -7.68
CA LEU A 61 25.12 18.79 -6.61
C LEU A 61 24.77 17.78 -5.54
N ALA A 62 24.97 18.14 -4.27
CA ALA A 62 24.56 17.33 -3.12
C ALA A 62 23.31 17.94 -2.47
N PHE A 63 22.24 17.16 -2.38
CA PHE A 63 20.98 17.54 -1.75
C PHE A 63 20.76 16.75 -0.47
N GLU A 64 20.44 17.46 0.61
CA GLU A 64 19.91 16.81 1.81
C GLU A 64 18.42 16.51 1.61
N ILE A 65 18.00 15.26 1.76
CA ILE A 65 16.62 14.80 1.49
C ILE A 65 15.80 14.83 2.77
N THR A 66 14.65 15.51 2.73
CA THR A 66 13.69 15.57 3.84
C THR A 66 12.62 14.47 3.74
N THR A 67 11.71 14.38 4.71
CA THR A 67 10.59 13.43 4.67
C THR A 67 9.44 13.85 3.75
N SER A 68 9.52 14.99 3.05
CA SER A 68 8.51 15.46 2.10
C SER A 68 8.57 14.70 0.77
N PHE A 69 8.11 13.44 0.77
CA PHE A 69 8.29 12.48 -0.33
C PHE A 69 8.08 13.04 -1.75
N PHE A 70 6.91 13.62 -2.06
CA PHE A 70 6.62 14.13 -3.41
C PHE A 70 7.40 15.39 -3.78
N GLU A 71 7.63 16.27 -2.81
CA GLU A 71 8.39 17.51 -3.01
C GLU A 71 9.86 17.19 -3.30
N GLU A 72 10.42 16.19 -2.63
CA GLU A 72 11.81 15.76 -2.85
C GLU A 72 12.03 15.20 -4.25
N ILE A 73 11.13 14.34 -4.72
CA ILE A 73 11.16 13.85 -6.11
C ILE A 73 11.12 15.04 -7.07
N ALA A 74 10.17 15.96 -6.86
CA ALA A 74 9.97 17.10 -7.74
C ALA A 74 11.17 18.07 -7.74
N ARG A 75 11.80 18.26 -6.57
CA ARG A 75 12.97 19.13 -6.37
C ARG A 75 14.19 18.63 -7.13
N LEU A 76 14.49 17.34 -7.05
CA LEU A 76 15.61 16.76 -7.76
C LEU A 76 15.39 16.80 -9.29
N ARG A 77 14.17 16.52 -9.76
CA ARG A 77 13.79 16.66 -11.17
C ARG A 77 13.91 18.10 -11.67
N ALA A 78 13.43 19.07 -10.88
CA ALA A 78 13.51 20.49 -11.23
C ALA A 78 14.97 20.97 -11.32
N ALA A 79 15.86 20.47 -10.46
CA ALA A 79 17.28 20.78 -10.53
C ALA A 79 17.90 20.36 -11.88
N ARG A 80 17.55 19.17 -12.40
CA ARG A 80 18.01 18.71 -13.73
C ARG A 80 17.49 19.60 -14.85
N ILE A 81 16.18 19.90 -14.86
CA ILE A 81 15.56 20.77 -15.88
C ILE A 81 16.24 22.15 -15.90
N LEU A 82 16.41 22.76 -14.72
CA LEU A 82 17.03 24.06 -14.63
C LEU A 82 18.51 24.04 -15.05
N TRP A 83 19.22 22.95 -14.77
CA TRP A 83 20.61 22.76 -15.22
C TRP A 83 20.71 22.64 -16.74
N GLU A 84 19.88 21.83 -17.38
CA GLU A 84 19.84 21.64 -18.83
C GLU A 84 19.57 22.95 -19.57
N ASN A 85 18.79 23.86 -18.97
CA ASN A 85 18.55 25.20 -19.52
C ASN A 85 19.81 26.10 -19.55
N HIS A 86 20.83 25.80 -18.75
CA HIS A 86 22.01 26.67 -18.57
C HIS A 86 23.35 25.99 -18.90
N SER A 87 23.39 24.66 -19.06
CA SER A 87 24.60 23.88 -19.25
C SER A 87 24.35 22.67 -20.14
N THR A 88 25.29 22.39 -21.04
CA THR A 88 25.29 21.18 -21.88
C THR A 88 26.04 20.00 -21.24
N LYS A 89 26.58 20.18 -20.03
CA LYS A 89 27.31 19.14 -19.30
C LYS A 89 26.32 18.23 -18.55
N PRO A 90 26.60 16.94 -18.40
CA PRO A 90 25.80 16.08 -17.52
C PRO A 90 25.87 16.58 -16.08
N LEU A 91 24.73 16.56 -15.39
CA LEU A 91 24.62 16.88 -13.97
C LEU A 91 24.67 15.60 -13.14
N TYR A 92 25.56 15.56 -12.15
CA TYR A 92 25.56 14.53 -11.11
C TYR A 92 24.78 14.99 -9.88
N ILE A 93 23.85 14.18 -9.37
CA ILE A 93 23.07 14.47 -8.16
C ILE A 93 23.37 13.44 -7.07
N GLU A 94 23.94 13.89 -5.95
CA GLU A 94 24.12 13.11 -4.73
C GLU A 94 23.00 13.45 -3.72
N ALA A 95 22.12 12.50 -3.45
CA ALA A 95 21.13 12.61 -2.39
C ALA A 95 21.71 12.12 -1.06
N ARG A 96 21.53 12.90 0.01
CA ARG A 96 22.04 12.61 1.36
C ARG A 96 20.89 12.55 2.35
N ILE A 97 20.78 11.43 3.05
CA ILE A 97 19.83 11.22 4.13
C ILE A 97 20.59 11.39 5.44
N SER A 98 20.27 12.46 6.16
CA SER A 98 20.99 12.87 7.36
C SER A 98 20.20 12.55 8.65
N PRO A 99 20.88 12.53 9.81
CA PRO A 99 20.24 12.43 11.13
C PRO A 99 19.31 13.58 11.52
N ARG A 100 19.23 14.67 10.74
CA ARG A 100 18.48 15.88 11.12
C ARG A 100 16.97 15.68 11.13
N HIS A 101 16.47 14.69 10.40
CA HIS A 101 15.03 14.39 10.28
C HIS A 101 14.57 13.19 11.12
N THR A 102 15.24 12.96 12.25
CA THR A 102 14.97 11.84 13.15
C THR A 102 13.75 12.06 14.03
N SER A 103 13.21 10.96 14.50
CA SER A 103 12.15 10.86 15.50
C SER A 103 12.69 10.14 16.75
N GLY A 104 11.84 10.02 17.77
CA GLY A 104 12.21 9.38 19.03
C GLY A 104 12.48 7.87 18.98
N THR A 105 12.12 7.15 17.89
CA THR A 105 12.31 5.68 17.83
C THR A 105 13.12 5.20 16.62
N SER A 106 13.87 4.12 16.83
CA SER A 106 14.71 3.43 15.84
C SER A 106 13.91 2.97 14.62
N GLU A 107 12.74 2.39 14.84
CA GLU A 107 11.89 1.80 13.79
C GLU A 107 11.33 2.89 12.88
N THR A 108 10.91 4.01 13.48
CA THR A 108 10.39 5.14 12.72
C THR A 108 11.49 5.77 11.86
N ASN A 109 12.71 5.86 12.39
CA ASN A 109 13.85 6.40 11.64
C ASN A 109 14.25 5.50 10.48
N LEU A 110 14.17 4.17 10.66
CA LEU A 110 14.38 3.21 9.58
C LEU A 110 13.38 3.43 8.45
N LEU A 111 12.08 3.53 8.76
CA LEU A 111 11.02 3.76 7.76
C LEU A 111 11.18 5.11 7.04
N ARG A 112 11.57 6.16 7.77
CA ARG A 112 11.86 7.48 7.18
C ARG A 112 13.03 7.42 6.21
N ALA A 113 14.14 6.80 6.61
CA ALA A 113 15.31 6.64 5.77
C ALA A 113 14.98 5.87 4.48
N THR A 114 14.17 4.80 4.58
CA THR A 114 13.67 4.08 3.40
C THR A 114 12.83 4.98 2.50
N THR A 115 11.91 5.76 3.06
CA THR A 115 11.03 6.68 2.31
C THR A 115 11.83 7.77 1.59
N GLN A 116 12.82 8.34 2.27
CA GLN A 116 13.75 9.33 1.72
C GLN A 116 14.63 8.75 0.61
N ALA A 117 15.09 7.51 0.76
CA ALA A 117 15.88 6.83 -0.26
C ALA A 117 15.03 6.60 -1.52
N ILE A 118 13.78 6.16 -1.36
CA ILE A 118 12.85 5.99 -2.49
C ILE A 118 12.60 7.32 -3.20
N SER A 119 12.33 8.42 -2.48
CA SER A 119 12.10 9.73 -3.12
C SER A 119 13.33 10.23 -3.87
N ALA A 120 14.54 9.98 -3.34
CA ALA A 120 15.79 10.33 -4.01
C ALA A 120 15.97 9.56 -5.33
N ILE A 121 15.73 8.25 -5.32
CA ILE A 121 15.84 7.39 -6.50
C ILE A 121 14.81 7.80 -7.56
N LEU A 122 13.55 7.98 -7.16
CA LEU A 122 12.47 8.42 -8.04
C LEU A 122 12.68 9.85 -8.57
N GLY A 123 13.39 10.69 -7.81
CA GLY A 123 13.86 12.01 -8.23
C GLY A 123 15.05 11.97 -9.18
N THR A 124 15.48 10.78 -9.62
CA THR A 124 16.61 10.53 -10.53
C THR A 124 17.99 10.89 -9.95
N ALA A 125 18.20 10.74 -8.64
CA ALA A 125 19.55 10.91 -8.05
C ALA A 125 20.56 9.88 -8.60
N ASP A 126 21.80 10.30 -8.85
CA ASP A 126 22.88 9.43 -9.30
C ASP A 126 23.51 8.62 -8.17
N ALA A 127 23.42 9.14 -6.93
CA ALA A 127 23.81 8.41 -5.73
C ALA A 127 22.92 8.77 -4.55
N VAL A 128 22.71 7.80 -3.66
CA VAL A 128 22.00 7.97 -2.39
C VAL A 128 22.94 7.56 -1.26
N THR A 129 23.16 8.44 -0.30
CA THR A 129 23.95 8.17 0.91
C THR A 129 23.04 8.21 2.12
N ILE A 130 23.05 7.15 2.92
CA ILE A 130 22.29 7.01 4.15
C ILE A 130 23.26 7.02 5.32
N THR A 131 23.23 8.09 6.12
CA THR A 131 23.90 8.12 7.41
C THR A 131 22.96 7.51 8.45
N PRO A 132 23.31 6.38 9.09
CA PRO A 132 22.45 5.71 10.07
C PRO A 132 22.09 6.66 11.22
N SER A 133 20.83 6.61 11.67
CA SER A 133 20.41 7.44 12.78
C SER A 133 19.35 6.79 13.66
N GLY A 134 19.77 6.40 14.87
CA GLY A 134 18.96 5.58 15.76
C GLY A 134 18.79 4.14 15.27
N PHE A 135 19.56 3.70 14.28
CA PHE A 135 19.62 2.31 13.82
C PHE A 135 21.03 1.99 13.29
N ASP A 136 21.37 0.70 13.19
CA ASP A 136 22.72 0.24 12.85
C ASP A 136 23.08 0.44 11.37
N GLN A 137 24.38 0.59 11.08
CA GLN A 137 24.89 0.71 9.71
C GLN A 137 24.41 -0.42 8.80
N HIS A 138 24.36 -1.65 9.30
CA HIS A 138 23.89 -2.80 8.54
C HIS A 138 22.45 -2.62 8.03
N LEU A 139 21.57 -1.99 8.82
CA LEU A 139 20.19 -1.72 8.41
C LEU A 139 20.13 -0.65 7.31
N ALA A 140 21.00 0.37 7.35
CA ALA A 140 21.15 1.34 6.26
C ALA A 140 21.61 0.68 4.95
N GLU A 141 22.55 -0.27 5.01
CA GLU A 141 22.97 -1.05 3.85
C GLU A 141 21.83 -1.94 3.32
N ASN A 142 21.02 -2.52 4.21
CA ASN A 142 19.90 -3.35 3.80
C ASN A 142 18.79 -2.55 3.10
N ILE A 143 18.52 -1.29 3.50
CA ILE A 143 17.62 -0.41 2.74
C ILE A 143 18.07 -0.35 1.29
N ILE A 144 19.35 -0.07 1.05
CA ILE A 144 19.92 0.04 -0.29
C ILE A 144 19.78 -1.27 -1.06
N ARG A 145 20.13 -2.40 -0.44
CA ARG A 145 20.05 -3.72 -1.08
C ARG A 145 18.63 -4.09 -1.48
N ILE A 146 17.66 -3.84 -0.60
CA ILE A 146 16.25 -4.10 -0.85
C ILE A 146 15.76 -3.24 -2.03
N LEU A 147 16.05 -1.93 -2.01
CA LEU A 147 15.61 -1.04 -3.08
C LEU A 147 16.22 -1.38 -4.45
N HIS A 148 17.47 -1.84 -4.47
CA HIS A 148 18.17 -2.23 -5.68
C HIS A 148 17.76 -3.62 -6.20
N HIS A 149 17.86 -4.66 -5.35
CA HIS A 149 17.74 -6.06 -5.77
C HIS A 149 16.33 -6.63 -5.67
N GLU A 150 15.48 -6.09 -4.80
CA GLU A 150 14.13 -6.63 -4.57
C GLU A 150 13.07 -5.70 -5.16
N ALA A 151 13.19 -4.39 -4.93
CA ALA A 151 12.28 -3.39 -5.47
C ALA A 151 12.57 -2.99 -6.92
N HIS A 152 13.72 -3.42 -7.45
CA HIS A 152 14.14 -3.16 -8.83
C HIS A 152 14.04 -1.66 -9.20
N LEU A 153 14.41 -0.78 -8.26
CA LEU A 153 14.47 0.66 -8.50
C LEU A 153 15.70 1.21 -9.27
N PRO A 154 16.67 0.46 -9.85
CA PRO A 154 17.87 1.08 -10.44
C PRO A 154 17.77 1.24 -11.97
N THR A 155 17.38 2.42 -12.44
CA THR A 155 17.73 2.94 -13.78
C THR A 155 17.73 4.47 -13.77
N PRO A 156 18.63 5.15 -14.52
CA PRO A 156 18.50 6.57 -14.81
C PRO A 156 17.41 6.78 -15.88
N SER A 157 16.18 6.37 -15.54
CA SER A 157 14.97 6.69 -16.31
C SER A 157 14.00 7.43 -15.41
N ASP A 158 13.25 8.38 -15.97
CA ASP A 158 12.23 9.10 -15.18
C ASP A 158 11.03 8.17 -14.94
N LEU A 159 11.14 7.38 -13.88
CA LEU A 159 10.11 6.42 -13.43
C LEU A 159 8.83 7.11 -12.95
N THR A 160 8.88 8.44 -12.76
CA THR A 160 7.73 9.24 -12.32
C THR A 160 7.07 10.00 -13.45
N ALA A 161 7.57 9.86 -14.68
CA ALA A 161 7.04 10.53 -15.85
C ALA A 161 5.53 10.29 -16.00
N GLY A 162 4.79 11.38 -16.19
CA GLY A 162 3.33 11.36 -16.36
C GLY A 162 2.54 11.28 -15.04
N SER A 163 3.21 11.28 -13.88
CA SER A 163 2.57 11.49 -12.59
C SER A 163 2.12 12.95 -12.46
N TYR A 164 0.83 13.22 -12.60
CA TYR A 164 0.27 14.57 -12.57
C TYR A 164 0.79 15.44 -11.41
N VAL A 165 0.83 14.89 -10.19
CA VAL A 165 1.27 15.62 -9.00
C VAL A 165 2.76 15.96 -9.09
N ILE A 166 3.59 14.99 -9.48
CA ILE A 166 5.04 15.20 -9.54
C ILE A 166 5.37 16.14 -10.70
N GLU A 167 4.79 15.96 -11.89
CA GLU A 167 4.97 16.88 -13.02
C GLU A 167 4.57 18.33 -12.67
N GLY A 168 3.43 18.50 -11.99
CA GLY A 168 2.94 19.80 -11.56
C GLY A 168 3.87 20.48 -10.55
N LEU A 169 4.34 19.74 -9.54
CA LEU A 169 5.31 20.23 -8.57
C LEU A 169 6.67 20.54 -9.22
N THR A 170 7.17 19.66 -10.08
CA THR A 170 8.43 19.85 -10.81
C THR A 170 8.37 21.10 -11.67
N THR A 171 7.29 21.29 -12.41
CA THR A 171 7.09 22.50 -13.25
C THR A 171 7.04 23.76 -12.38
N ALA A 172 6.29 23.74 -11.27
CA ALA A 172 6.19 24.89 -10.38
C ALA A 172 7.55 25.24 -9.75
N LEU A 173 8.36 24.25 -9.39
CA LEU A 173 9.72 24.44 -8.87
C LEU A 173 10.69 24.94 -9.94
N ALA A 174 10.63 24.40 -11.15
CA ALA A 174 11.47 24.81 -12.27
C ALA A 174 11.08 26.18 -12.85
N ALA A 175 9.83 26.62 -12.65
CA ALA A 175 9.32 27.88 -13.20
C ALA A 175 9.48 29.10 -12.27
N ARG A 176 10.01 28.95 -11.04
CA ARG A 176 9.89 29.94 -9.94
C ARG A 176 10.25 31.40 -10.32
N THR A 177 9.26 32.12 -10.85
CA THR A 177 8.64 33.26 -10.16
C THR A 177 7.74 32.69 -9.04
N PRO A 178 7.71 33.27 -7.83
CA PRO A 178 6.89 32.72 -6.75
C PRO A 178 5.40 32.94 -7.08
N SER A 179 4.69 31.88 -7.42
CA SER A 179 3.23 31.85 -7.41
C SER A 179 2.76 30.59 -6.69
N GLU A 180 2.05 30.78 -5.58
CA GLU A 180 1.44 29.77 -4.70
C GLU A 180 0.28 28.99 -5.35
N THR A 181 0.31 28.74 -6.65
CA THR A 181 -0.76 28.03 -7.33
C THR A 181 -0.18 26.83 -8.06
N LEU A 182 -0.47 25.64 -7.52
CA LEU A 182 -0.44 24.41 -8.29
C LEU A 182 -1.14 24.68 -9.64
N PRO A 183 -0.61 24.23 -10.78
CA PRO A 183 -1.29 24.38 -12.05
C PRO A 183 -2.73 23.91 -11.91
N ALA A 184 -3.67 24.68 -12.47
CA ALA A 184 -5.10 24.42 -12.38
C ALA A 184 -5.37 22.94 -12.71
N THR A 185 -6.08 22.28 -11.81
CA THR A 185 -6.50 20.88 -11.97
C THR A 185 -7.20 20.75 -13.33
N PRO A 186 -6.67 19.98 -14.30
CA PRO A 186 -7.50 19.55 -15.41
C PRO A 186 -8.70 18.83 -14.80
N GLU A 187 -9.90 19.12 -15.31
CA GLU A 187 -11.19 18.64 -14.76
C GLU A 187 -11.05 17.26 -14.12
N LEU A 188 -11.08 17.18 -12.79
CA LEU A 188 -10.89 15.94 -12.02
C LEU A 188 -11.94 14.86 -12.36
N ASP A 189 -12.96 15.22 -13.14
CA ASP A 189 -14.03 14.35 -13.61
C ASP A 189 -13.53 13.13 -14.40
N TYR A 190 -12.37 13.20 -15.08
CA TYR A 190 -11.85 12.03 -15.82
C TYR A 190 -11.33 10.91 -14.88
N LEU A 191 -11.07 11.20 -13.59
CA LEU A 191 -10.54 10.21 -12.64
C LEU A 191 -11.61 9.22 -12.15
N LYS A 192 -12.90 9.59 -12.19
CA LYS A 192 -14.02 8.72 -11.80
C LYS A 192 -14.70 8.03 -12.99
N GLN A 193 -14.08 8.04 -14.16
CA GLN A 193 -14.68 7.46 -15.35
C GLN A 193 -14.04 6.11 -15.65
N ALA A 194 -14.87 5.14 -16.03
CA ALA A 194 -14.39 3.89 -16.59
C ALA A 194 -13.40 4.22 -17.73
N PRO A 195 -12.20 3.59 -17.76
CA PRO A 195 -11.87 2.33 -17.10
C PRO A 195 -11.16 2.46 -15.73
N PHE A 196 -11.30 3.58 -15.01
CA PHE A 196 -10.78 3.78 -13.64
C PHE A 196 -9.26 3.55 -13.47
N LEU A 197 -8.50 3.68 -14.56
CA LEU A 197 -7.04 3.44 -14.58
C LEU A 197 -6.31 4.22 -13.49
N ARG A 198 -6.71 5.48 -13.28
CA ARG A 198 -6.07 6.43 -12.35
C ARG A 198 -6.68 6.43 -10.94
N GLY A 199 -7.71 5.63 -10.69
CA GLY A 199 -8.35 5.50 -9.38
C GLY A 199 -9.86 5.30 -9.50
N PRO A 200 -10.53 4.78 -8.47
CA PRO A 200 -11.99 4.66 -8.43
C PRO A 200 -12.72 5.96 -8.03
N TYR A 201 -12.02 6.95 -7.47
CA TYR A 201 -12.61 8.19 -6.97
C TYR A 201 -12.00 9.42 -7.65
N PRO A 202 -12.76 10.50 -7.88
CA PRO A 202 -12.27 11.66 -8.62
C PRO A 202 -11.17 12.41 -7.86
N SER A 203 -11.28 12.51 -6.53
CA SER A 203 -10.30 13.22 -5.71
C SER A 203 -9.21 12.31 -5.13
N MET A 204 -9.42 10.99 -5.10
CA MET A 204 -8.57 10.03 -4.40
C MET A 204 -8.10 10.58 -3.03
N TYR A 205 -6.79 10.52 -2.78
CA TYR A 205 -6.16 10.84 -1.50
C TYR A 205 -6.00 12.33 -1.23
N THR A 206 -6.32 13.21 -2.20
CA THR A 206 -6.27 14.67 -1.98
C THR A 206 -7.34 15.15 -0.98
N VAL A 207 -8.46 14.41 -0.89
CA VAL A 207 -9.55 14.70 0.05
C VAL A 207 -9.57 13.69 1.20
N ARG A 208 -9.40 12.40 0.90
CA ARG A 208 -9.48 11.34 1.90
C ARG A 208 -8.40 10.29 1.65
N PRO A 209 -7.41 10.12 2.55
CA PRO A 209 -6.40 9.08 2.41
C PRO A 209 -7.03 7.69 2.53
N TRP A 210 -6.29 6.65 2.14
CA TRP A 210 -6.72 5.27 2.37
C TRP A 210 -6.91 5.01 3.88
N THR A 211 -7.78 4.06 4.19
CA THR A 211 -8.03 3.68 5.59
C THR A 211 -6.83 2.90 6.12
N ILE A 212 -6.21 3.40 7.19
CA ILE A 212 -5.23 2.61 7.97
C ILE A 212 -6.03 1.55 8.74
N ARG A 213 -5.91 0.30 8.28
CA ARG A 213 -6.65 -0.85 8.80
C ARG A 213 -5.66 -1.99 9.07
N GLN A 214 -5.15 -2.03 10.28
CA GLN A 214 -4.24 -3.09 10.70
C GLN A 214 -5.04 -4.37 10.97
N TYR A 215 -4.62 -5.47 10.33
CA TYR A 215 -5.08 -6.82 10.65
C TYR A 215 -4.56 -7.22 12.03
N ALA A 216 -5.48 -7.56 12.93
CA ALA A 216 -5.16 -7.80 14.32
C ALA A 216 -6.14 -8.76 14.97
N GLY A 217 -5.65 -9.50 15.96
CA GLY A 217 -6.39 -10.47 16.74
C GLY A 217 -5.41 -11.53 17.21
N PHE A 218 -5.40 -11.80 18.50
CA PHE A 218 -4.60 -12.86 19.11
C PHE A 218 -5.25 -13.25 20.43
N SER A 219 -5.08 -14.51 20.83
CA SER A 219 -5.48 -14.99 22.14
C SER A 219 -6.99 -14.85 22.39
N THR A 220 -7.42 -14.19 23.46
CA THR A 220 -8.84 -14.05 23.85
C THR A 220 -9.50 -12.78 23.31
N ALA A 221 -10.83 -12.73 23.38
CA ALA A 221 -11.61 -11.57 22.98
C ALA A 221 -11.27 -10.31 23.80
N GLU A 222 -10.98 -10.45 25.09
CA GLU A 222 -10.58 -9.34 25.97
C GLU A 222 -9.23 -8.75 25.56
N GLU A 223 -8.23 -9.60 25.32
CA GLU A 223 -6.89 -9.16 24.93
C GLU A 223 -6.92 -8.48 23.55
N SER A 224 -7.70 -9.05 22.62
CA SER A 224 -7.93 -8.46 21.31
C SER A 224 -8.69 -7.13 21.38
N ASN A 225 -9.74 -7.01 22.20
CA ASN A 225 -10.44 -5.75 22.42
C ASN A 225 -9.52 -4.65 22.99
N ALA A 226 -8.76 -4.98 24.04
CA ALA A 226 -7.81 -4.05 24.65
C ALA A 226 -6.73 -3.61 23.64
N PHE A 227 -6.30 -4.48 22.75
CA PHE A 227 -5.40 -4.14 21.65
C PHE A 227 -6.06 -3.21 20.63
N TYR A 228 -7.29 -3.50 20.20
CA TYR A 228 -8.03 -2.65 19.26
C TYR A 228 -8.20 -1.23 19.81
N ARG A 229 -8.61 -1.09 21.06
CA ARG A 229 -8.80 0.22 21.70
C ARG A 229 -7.52 1.03 21.76
N ARG A 230 -6.39 0.41 22.14
CA ARG A 230 -5.06 1.07 22.12
C ARG A 230 -4.69 1.56 20.72
N ASN A 231 -4.95 0.78 19.68
CA ASN A 231 -4.63 1.20 18.32
C ASN A 231 -5.56 2.30 17.79
N LEU A 232 -6.84 2.27 18.17
CA LEU A 232 -7.78 3.36 17.85
C LEU A 232 -7.33 4.66 18.51
N GLU A 233 -6.89 4.62 19.77
CA GLU A 233 -6.29 5.76 20.48
C GLU A 233 -4.99 6.25 19.79
N ALA A 234 -4.23 5.33 19.17
CA ALA A 234 -3.03 5.63 18.39
C ALA A 234 -3.30 6.05 16.93
N GLY A 235 -4.57 6.21 16.52
CA GLY A 235 -4.95 6.76 15.21
C GLY A 235 -5.37 5.75 14.14
N GLN A 236 -5.53 4.46 14.47
CA GLN A 236 -6.19 3.49 13.58
C GLN A 236 -7.64 3.93 13.31
N LYS A 237 -8.09 3.86 12.05
CA LYS A 237 -9.42 4.38 11.64
C LYS A 237 -10.47 3.30 11.35
N GLY A 238 -10.05 2.05 11.26
CA GLY A 238 -10.95 0.92 11.05
C GLY A 238 -10.33 -0.36 11.58
N LEU A 239 -11.15 -1.29 12.05
CA LEU A 239 -10.70 -2.56 12.64
C LEU A 239 -10.63 -3.65 11.58
N SER A 240 -9.70 -4.58 11.74
CA SER A 240 -9.71 -5.82 10.95
C SER A 240 -9.42 -6.99 11.85
N VAL A 241 -10.43 -7.85 12.02
CA VAL A 241 -10.41 -8.96 12.96
C VAL A 241 -9.77 -10.19 12.33
N ALA A 242 -8.76 -10.72 13.02
CA ALA A 242 -8.13 -12.01 12.76
C ALA A 242 -8.70 -13.07 13.69
N PHE A 243 -9.26 -14.15 13.14
CA PHE A 243 -9.79 -15.27 13.92
C PHE A 243 -8.78 -16.42 13.98
N ASP A 244 -8.87 -17.25 15.01
CA ASP A 244 -8.04 -18.45 15.11
C ASP A 244 -8.48 -19.55 14.13
N LEU A 245 -7.66 -20.59 13.99
CA LEU A 245 -7.92 -21.68 13.05
C LEU A 245 -9.14 -22.53 13.43
N ALA A 246 -9.45 -22.65 14.72
CA ALA A 246 -10.63 -23.37 15.22
C ALA A 246 -11.91 -22.67 14.73
N THR A 247 -12.03 -21.39 15.03
CA THR A 247 -13.11 -20.50 14.62
C THR A 247 -13.26 -20.51 13.10
N HIS A 248 -12.15 -20.36 12.36
CA HIS A 248 -12.15 -20.36 10.88
C HIS A 248 -12.83 -21.60 10.29
N ARG A 249 -12.62 -22.76 10.92
CA ARG A 249 -13.09 -24.08 10.46
C ARG A 249 -14.37 -24.53 11.17
N GLY A 250 -15.01 -23.66 11.93
CA GLY A 250 -16.32 -23.89 12.55
C GLY A 250 -16.28 -24.90 13.70
N TYR A 251 -15.18 -24.90 14.46
CA TYR A 251 -15.05 -25.66 15.68
C TYR A 251 -15.07 -24.74 16.89
N ASP A 252 -15.82 -25.15 17.91
CA ASP A 252 -15.74 -24.57 19.24
C ASP A 252 -14.38 -24.92 19.87
N SER A 253 -13.90 -24.07 20.78
CA SER A 253 -12.59 -24.18 21.42
C SER A 253 -12.38 -25.45 22.23
N ASP A 254 -13.45 -26.14 22.65
CA ASP A 254 -13.39 -27.41 23.38
C ASP A 254 -13.37 -28.65 22.47
N HIS A 255 -13.47 -28.48 21.15
CA HIS A 255 -13.44 -29.60 20.23
C HIS A 255 -12.07 -30.30 20.27
N GLU A 256 -12.06 -31.63 20.39
CA GLU A 256 -10.87 -32.47 20.58
C GLU A 256 -9.75 -32.29 19.53
N ARG A 257 -10.08 -31.71 18.36
CA ARG A 257 -9.20 -31.60 17.19
C ARG A 257 -8.42 -30.30 17.14
N VAL A 258 -8.82 -29.31 17.94
CA VAL A 258 -8.35 -27.92 17.80
C VAL A 258 -7.71 -27.37 19.06
N SER A 259 -7.54 -28.18 20.11
CA SER A 259 -6.97 -27.77 21.40
C SER A 259 -5.60 -27.08 21.30
N GLY A 260 -4.81 -27.40 20.26
CA GLY A 260 -3.52 -26.75 20.00
C GLY A 260 -3.62 -25.42 19.23
N ASP A 261 -4.75 -25.16 18.59
CA ASP A 261 -4.96 -24.03 17.66
C ASP A 261 -5.69 -22.85 18.32
N VAL A 262 -6.38 -23.09 19.44
CA VAL A 262 -7.21 -22.09 20.14
C VAL A 262 -6.39 -20.85 20.50
N GLY A 263 -6.83 -19.69 20.01
CA GLY A 263 -6.25 -18.37 20.29
C GLY A 263 -4.82 -18.15 19.73
N LYS A 264 -4.28 -19.06 18.91
CA LYS A 264 -2.87 -19.00 18.46
C LYS A 264 -2.65 -18.07 17.28
N ALA A 265 -3.50 -18.17 16.27
CA ALA A 265 -3.37 -17.44 15.01
C ALA A 265 -4.30 -16.21 14.91
N GLY A 266 -5.17 -16.04 15.90
CA GLY A 266 -6.20 -15.02 15.94
C GLY A 266 -7.00 -15.11 17.23
N VAL A 267 -8.08 -14.35 17.31
CA VAL A 267 -9.03 -14.42 18.43
C VAL A 267 -9.90 -15.67 18.33
N ALA A 268 -10.11 -16.37 19.45
CA ALA A 268 -11.08 -17.46 19.56
C ALA A 268 -12.50 -16.89 19.74
N ILE A 269 -13.47 -17.35 18.93
CA ILE A 269 -14.88 -16.95 19.01
C ILE A 269 -15.75 -18.19 18.89
N ASP A 270 -16.36 -18.60 20.00
CA ASP A 270 -17.24 -19.77 20.05
C ASP A 270 -18.72 -19.33 19.99
N SER A 271 -19.01 -18.13 20.49
CA SER A 271 -20.37 -17.63 20.67
C SER A 271 -20.51 -16.12 20.45
N VAL A 272 -21.76 -15.64 20.51
CA VAL A 272 -22.05 -14.21 20.51
C VAL A 272 -21.47 -13.49 21.73
N GLU A 273 -21.28 -14.18 22.86
CA GLU A 273 -20.72 -13.57 24.08
C GLU A 273 -19.26 -13.14 23.84
N ASP A 274 -18.47 -13.92 23.12
CA ASP A 274 -17.10 -13.57 22.76
C ASP A 274 -17.06 -12.37 21.81
N MET A 275 -18.00 -12.32 20.86
CA MET A 275 -18.12 -11.19 19.93
C MET A 275 -18.51 -9.89 20.65
N LYS A 276 -19.37 -9.97 21.67
CA LYS A 276 -19.75 -8.83 22.53
C LYS A 276 -18.55 -8.32 23.32
N ILE A 277 -17.74 -9.22 23.87
CA ILE A 277 -16.49 -8.86 24.55
C ILE A 277 -15.54 -8.19 23.57
N LEU A 278 -15.37 -8.77 22.38
CA LEU A 278 -14.47 -8.28 21.34
C LEU A 278 -14.75 -6.83 20.94
N PHE A 279 -16.03 -6.44 20.89
CA PHE A 279 -16.46 -5.07 20.54
C PHE A 279 -16.93 -4.22 21.73
N SER A 280 -16.68 -4.67 22.96
CA SER A 280 -17.02 -3.91 24.15
C SER A 280 -16.34 -2.53 24.16
N GLY A 281 -17.14 -1.47 24.29
CA GLY A 281 -16.66 -0.07 24.25
C GLY A 281 -16.20 0.41 22.86
N ILE A 282 -16.52 -0.32 21.78
CA ILE A 282 -16.24 0.07 20.40
C ILE A 282 -17.58 0.32 19.68
N PRO A 283 -17.89 1.58 19.28
CA PRO A 283 -19.19 1.92 18.69
C PRO A 283 -19.31 1.42 17.25
N LEU A 284 -20.12 0.38 17.02
CA LEU A 284 -20.25 -0.29 15.72
C LEU A 284 -21.02 0.50 14.64
N ASP A 285 -21.74 1.55 15.02
CA ASP A 285 -22.44 2.48 14.11
C ASP A 285 -21.51 3.46 13.39
N THR A 286 -20.35 3.73 13.98
CA THR A 286 -19.34 4.66 13.43
C THR A 286 -18.07 3.95 12.99
N MET A 287 -17.77 2.78 13.57
CA MET A 287 -16.57 2.02 13.24
C MET A 287 -16.75 1.21 11.97
N SER A 288 -15.76 1.29 11.07
CA SER A 288 -15.70 0.35 9.95
C SER A 288 -14.97 -0.93 10.36
N VAL A 289 -15.64 -2.08 10.36
CA VAL A 289 -15.09 -3.37 10.80
C VAL A 289 -14.92 -4.32 9.62
N SER A 290 -13.69 -4.81 9.42
CA SER A 290 -13.41 -5.90 8.47
C SER A 290 -13.23 -7.20 9.24
N MET A 291 -13.78 -8.29 8.74
CA MET A 291 -13.68 -9.62 9.33
C MET A 291 -13.10 -10.59 8.30
N THR A 292 -11.91 -11.13 8.59
CA THR A 292 -11.25 -12.12 7.73
C THR A 292 -11.81 -13.49 8.05
N MET A 293 -13.02 -13.79 7.59
CA MET A 293 -13.69 -15.08 7.80
C MET A 293 -14.30 -15.61 6.50
N ASN A 294 -14.21 -16.92 6.28
CA ASN A 294 -14.68 -17.59 5.05
C ASN A 294 -15.43 -18.90 5.34
N GLY A 295 -14.77 -19.89 5.97
CA GLY A 295 -15.37 -21.19 6.26
C GLY A 295 -16.60 -21.08 7.16
N ALA A 296 -16.40 -20.59 8.39
CA ALA A 296 -17.46 -20.33 9.37
C ALA A 296 -18.12 -18.95 9.21
N VAL A 297 -18.28 -18.47 7.97
CA VAL A 297 -18.77 -17.11 7.69
C VAL A 297 -20.16 -16.83 8.26
N LEU A 298 -21.07 -17.81 8.22
CA LEU A 298 -22.45 -17.65 8.71
C LEU A 298 -22.53 -17.33 10.20
N PRO A 299 -22.02 -18.18 11.13
CA PRO A 299 -22.11 -17.89 12.56
C PRO A 299 -21.38 -16.61 12.94
N ILE A 300 -20.19 -16.35 12.36
CA ILE A 300 -19.42 -15.15 12.67
C ILE A 300 -20.13 -13.87 12.24
N MET A 301 -20.72 -13.87 11.04
CA MET A 301 -21.52 -12.74 10.58
C MET A 301 -22.77 -12.54 11.44
N ALA A 302 -23.43 -13.63 11.85
CA ALA A 302 -24.59 -13.56 12.75
C ALA A 302 -24.20 -12.99 14.12
N PHE A 303 -23.09 -13.45 14.72
CA PHE A 303 -22.61 -12.92 16.00
C PHE A 303 -22.26 -11.44 15.91
N TYR A 304 -21.66 -10.99 14.80
CA TYR A 304 -21.39 -9.57 14.58
C TYR A 304 -22.66 -8.73 14.52
N ILE A 305 -23.70 -9.21 13.81
CA ILE A 305 -24.99 -8.52 13.73
C ILE A 305 -25.65 -8.45 15.11
N VAL A 306 -25.72 -9.57 15.85
CA VAL A 306 -26.33 -9.59 17.18
C VAL A 306 -25.56 -8.72 18.17
N ALA A 307 -24.23 -8.74 18.14
CA ALA A 307 -23.41 -7.85 18.98
C ALA A 307 -23.69 -6.36 18.68
N ALA A 308 -23.97 -6.00 17.43
CA ALA A 308 -24.40 -4.65 17.07
C ALA A 308 -25.82 -4.34 17.54
N GLU A 309 -26.76 -5.27 17.38
CA GLU A 309 -28.15 -5.11 17.83
C GLU A 309 -28.22 -4.91 19.35
N GLU A 310 -27.40 -5.62 20.12
CA GLU A 310 -27.28 -5.45 21.58
C GLU A 310 -26.64 -4.10 21.97
N GLN A 311 -25.87 -3.47 21.08
CA GLN A 311 -25.43 -2.07 21.23
C GLN A 311 -26.51 -1.05 20.80
N GLY A 312 -27.67 -1.51 20.31
CA GLY A 312 -28.72 -0.66 19.76
C GLY A 312 -28.46 -0.18 18.32
N VAL A 313 -27.58 -0.85 17.58
CA VAL A 313 -27.20 -0.52 16.20
C VAL A 313 -27.90 -1.47 15.23
N SER A 314 -28.69 -0.92 14.30
CA SER A 314 -29.38 -1.71 13.29
C SER A 314 -28.44 -2.16 12.15
N PRO A 315 -28.75 -3.28 11.46
CA PRO A 315 -27.88 -3.82 10.40
C PRO A 315 -27.55 -2.83 9.26
N ASP A 316 -28.45 -1.89 8.95
CA ASP A 316 -28.26 -0.90 7.89
C ASP A 316 -27.24 0.21 8.23
N MET A 317 -26.89 0.32 9.51
CA MET A 317 -25.87 1.22 10.00
C MET A 317 -24.46 0.62 9.93
N LEU A 318 -24.34 -0.71 9.87
CA LEU A 318 -23.06 -1.39 9.91
C LEU A 318 -22.24 -1.15 8.64
N ASN A 319 -21.07 -0.55 8.83
CA ASN A 319 -20.09 -0.32 7.77
C ASN A 319 -18.93 -1.30 7.95
N GLY A 320 -18.62 -2.08 6.93
CA GLY A 320 -17.62 -3.12 7.09
C GLY A 320 -17.45 -4.02 5.89
N THR A 321 -16.67 -5.07 6.09
CA THR A 321 -16.39 -6.09 5.08
C THR A 321 -16.31 -7.45 5.74
N ILE A 322 -16.92 -8.46 5.14
CA ILE A 322 -16.63 -9.88 5.44
C ILE A 322 -15.83 -10.45 4.27
N GLN A 323 -14.80 -11.26 4.53
CA GLN A 323 -13.96 -11.76 3.44
C GLN A 323 -14.75 -12.67 2.49
N ASN A 324 -15.44 -13.69 3.01
CA ASN A 324 -16.45 -14.50 2.30
C ASN A 324 -16.06 -14.94 0.88
N ASP A 325 -14.77 -15.20 0.67
CA ASP A 325 -14.23 -15.63 -0.61
C ASP A 325 -13.81 -17.09 -0.46
N ILE A 326 -14.73 -18.01 -0.74
CA ILE A 326 -14.48 -19.45 -0.59
C ILE A 326 -13.66 -20.05 -1.74
N LEU A 327 -13.63 -19.44 -2.93
CA LEU A 327 -12.94 -20.04 -4.08
C LEU A 327 -11.42 -20.11 -3.83
N LYS A 328 -10.85 -19.01 -3.32
CA LYS A 328 -9.45 -19.00 -2.87
C LYS A 328 -9.16 -19.86 -1.64
N GLU A 329 -10.17 -20.23 -0.85
CA GLU A 329 -9.99 -21.22 0.22
C GLU A 329 -9.64 -22.59 -0.33
N PHE A 330 -10.34 -23.04 -1.37
CA PHE A 330 -10.03 -24.31 -2.01
C PHE A 330 -8.69 -24.27 -2.77
N MET A 331 -8.32 -23.11 -3.29
CA MET A 331 -7.11 -22.99 -4.10
C MET A 331 -5.83 -22.92 -3.27
N VAL A 332 -5.80 -22.12 -2.19
CA VAL A 332 -4.55 -21.82 -1.47
C VAL A 332 -4.69 -21.67 0.06
N ARG A 333 -5.86 -21.26 0.58
CA ARG A 333 -5.97 -20.81 2.00
C ARG A 333 -6.45 -21.88 2.98
N ASN A 334 -7.09 -22.95 2.51
CA ASN A 334 -7.37 -24.19 3.26
C ASN A 334 -8.22 -24.06 4.54
N THR A 335 -9.06 -23.03 4.69
CA THR A 335 -10.00 -22.89 5.82
C THR A 335 -11.46 -23.15 5.44
N TYR A 336 -11.71 -23.86 4.34
CA TYR A 336 -13.05 -24.29 3.95
C TYR A 336 -13.63 -25.35 4.91
N ILE A 337 -14.96 -25.38 5.03
CA ILE A 337 -15.70 -26.38 5.81
C ILE A 337 -16.48 -27.31 4.88
N TYR A 338 -17.29 -26.72 4.00
CA TYR A 338 -18.19 -27.45 3.11
C TYR A 338 -17.58 -27.65 1.71
N PRO A 339 -18.10 -28.58 0.89
CA PRO A 339 -17.73 -28.68 -0.52
C PRO A 339 -18.01 -27.38 -1.31
N PRO A 340 -17.48 -27.24 -2.54
CA PRO A 340 -17.60 -26.00 -3.32
C PRO A 340 -19.04 -25.52 -3.54
N GLU A 341 -19.95 -26.40 -3.99
CA GLU A 341 -21.33 -26.02 -4.32
C GLU A 341 -22.13 -25.47 -3.12
N PRO A 342 -22.22 -26.15 -1.96
CA PRO A 342 -22.90 -25.58 -0.80
C PRO A 342 -22.22 -24.32 -0.27
N SER A 343 -20.89 -24.21 -0.40
CA SER A 343 -20.18 -22.99 0.00
C SER A 343 -20.53 -21.79 -0.89
N MET A 344 -20.63 -21.99 -2.21
CA MET A 344 -21.07 -20.92 -3.13
C MET A 344 -22.52 -20.51 -2.90
N ARG A 345 -23.39 -21.45 -2.47
CA ARG A 345 -24.74 -21.11 -2.01
C ARG A 345 -24.72 -20.20 -0.77
N ILE A 346 -23.83 -20.46 0.19
CA ILE A 346 -23.69 -19.59 1.38
C ILE A 346 -23.30 -18.17 0.97
N VAL A 347 -22.36 -18.03 0.03
CA VAL A 347 -22.00 -16.71 -0.53
C VAL A 347 -23.22 -16.01 -1.14
N ALA A 348 -24.02 -16.73 -1.92
CA ALA A 348 -25.26 -16.21 -2.52
C ALA A 348 -26.27 -15.74 -1.45
N ASP A 349 -26.43 -16.49 -0.36
CA ASP A 349 -27.34 -16.15 0.73
C ASP A 349 -26.88 -14.89 1.48
N ILE A 350 -25.57 -14.73 1.70
CA ILE A 350 -24.97 -13.51 2.27
C ILE A 350 -25.18 -12.32 1.34
N PHE A 351 -25.04 -12.49 0.02
CA PHE A 351 -25.29 -11.41 -0.95
C PHE A 351 -26.74 -10.93 -0.86
N ARG A 352 -27.70 -11.86 -0.84
CA ARG A 352 -29.13 -11.53 -0.70
C ARG A 352 -29.41 -10.79 0.61
N TYR A 353 -28.85 -11.27 1.72
CA TYR A 353 -29.06 -10.66 3.03
C TYR A 353 -28.47 -9.24 3.11
N CYS A 354 -27.21 -9.06 2.70
CA CYS A 354 -26.55 -7.76 2.73
C CYS A 354 -27.22 -6.74 1.81
N THR A 355 -27.61 -7.16 0.60
CA THR A 355 -28.30 -6.28 -0.35
C THR A 355 -29.62 -5.74 0.21
N ALA A 356 -30.37 -6.60 0.92
CA ALA A 356 -31.65 -6.21 1.50
C ALA A 356 -31.53 -5.44 2.82
N ASN A 357 -30.54 -5.75 3.67
CA ASN A 357 -30.54 -5.32 5.08
C ASN A 357 -29.29 -4.54 5.51
N MET A 358 -28.16 -4.66 4.80
CA MET A 358 -26.88 -4.07 5.19
C MET A 358 -26.26 -3.27 4.04
N PRO A 359 -26.95 -2.20 3.55
CA PRO A 359 -26.53 -1.47 2.36
C PRO A 359 -25.17 -0.79 2.48
N LYS A 360 -24.55 -0.68 3.66
CA LYS A 360 -23.20 -0.10 3.86
C LYS A 360 -22.09 -1.16 3.98
N PHE A 361 -22.44 -2.44 3.96
CA PHE A 361 -21.53 -3.55 4.20
C PHE A 361 -21.08 -4.18 2.88
N ASN A 362 -19.79 -4.54 2.78
CA ASN A 362 -19.23 -5.23 1.63
C ASN A 362 -19.33 -6.75 1.87
N PRO A 363 -20.16 -7.49 1.10
CA PRO A 363 -20.47 -8.88 1.39
C PRO A 363 -19.39 -9.88 0.96
N VAL A 364 -18.35 -9.40 0.26
CA VAL A 364 -17.17 -10.19 -0.14
C VAL A 364 -15.96 -9.28 -0.33
N SER A 365 -14.79 -9.82 -0.04
CA SER A 365 -13.49 -9.28 -0.43
C SER A 365 -12.78 -10.30 -1.30
N VAL A 366 -12.89 -10.13 -2.62
CA VAL A 366 -12.31 -11.04 -3.62
C VAL A 366 -10.78 -10.92 -3.58
N SER A 367 -10.09 -12.00 -3.23
CA SER A 367 -8.78 -11.92 -2.61
C SER A 367 -7.67 -12.61 -3.40
N GLY A 368 -6.79 -11.81 -4.01
CA GLY A 368 -5.52 -12.23 -4.60
C GLY A 368 -4.36 -12.34 -3.60
N TYR A 369 -4.44 -11.63 -2.46
CA TYR A 369 -3.38 -11.66 -1.42
C TYR A 369 -2.88 -13.07 -1.12
N HIS A 370 -3.78 -14.00 -0.82
CA HIS A 370 -3.41 -15.37 -0.44
C HIS A 370 -2.77 -16.16 -1.59
N MET A 371 -3.12 -15.84 -2.84
CA MET A 371 -2.53 -16.45 -4.02
C MET A 371 -1.08 -15.95 -4.19
N HIS A 372 -0.87 -14.64 -4.00
CA HIS A 372 0.47 -14.04 -3.98
C HIS A 372 1.36 -14.71 -2.93
N GLU A 373 0.88 -14.80 -1.68
CA GLU A 373 1.61 -15.42 -0.58
C GLU A 373 1.89 -16.92 -0.82
N ALA A 374 1.03 -17.60 -1.59
CA ALA A 374 1.23 -18.99 -2.01
C ALA A 374 2.21 -19.15 -3.18
N GLY A 375 2.74 -18.05 -3.72
CA GLY A 375 3.74 -18.03 -4.79
C GLY A 375 3.21 -17.70 -6.19
N ALA A 376 1.98 -17.20 -6.32
CA ALA A 376 1.48 -16.71 -7.61
C ALA A 376 2.24 -15.45 -8.04
N SER A 377 2.61 -15.37 -9.33
CA SER A 377 3.09 -14.12 -9.91
C SER A 377 1.98 -13.07 -10.00
N ALA A 378 2.36 -11.79 -10.19
CA ALA A 378 1.42 -10.68 -10.28
C ALA A 378 0.33 -10.90 -11.36
N GLU A 379 0.69 -11.49 -12.50
CA GLU A 379 -0.26 -11.81 -13.56
C GLU A 379 -1.22 -12.96 -13.19
N LEU A 380 -0.77 -13.97 -12.44
CA LEU A 380 -1.63 -15.07 -11.99
C LEU A 380 -2.57 -14.61 -10.89
N GLU A 381 -2.07 -13.85 -9.91
CA GLU A 381 -2.88 -13.22 -8.88
C GLU A 381 -3.99 -12.38 -9.52
N LEU A 382 -3.64 -11.52 -10.48
CA LEU A 382 -4.57 -10.68 -11.21
C LEU A 382 -5.64 -11.50 -11.93
N ALA A 383 -5.23 -12.51 -12.71
CA ALA A 383 -6.14 -13.32 -13.52
C ALA A 383 -7.11 -14.14 -12.66
N TYR A 384 -6.61 -14.86 -11.66
CA TYR A 384 -7.42 -15.73 -10.81
C TYR A 384 -8.40 -14.93 -9.95
N THR A 385 -7.94 -13.83 -9.34
CA THR A 385 -8.81 -12.98 -8.51
C THR A 385 -9.95 -12.36 -9.31
N LEU A 386 -9.67 -11.88 -10.54
CA LEU A 386 -10.73 -11.32 -11.39
C LEU A 386 -11.68 -12.40 -11.92
N ALA A 387 -11.18 -13.61 -12.17
CA ALA A 387 -12.01 -14.76 -12.55
C ALA A 387 -12.96 -15.18 -11.41
N ASP A 388 -12.46 -15.24 -10.17
CA ASP A 388 -13.27 -15.50 -8.98
C ASP A 388 -14.33 -14.40 -8.79
N GLY A 389 -13.94 -13.13 -8.96
CA GLY A 389 -14.87 -12.00 -8.93
C GLY A 389 -16.00 -12.12 -9.96
N LEU A 390 -15.69 -12.55 -11.18
CA LEU A 390 -16.69 -12.81 -12.22
C LEU A 390 -17.64 -13.95 -11.83
N GLU A 391 -17.13 -15.01 -11.19
CA GLU A 391 -17.98 -16.10 -10.72
C GLU A 391 -18.87 -15.68 -9.54
N TYR A 392 -18.41 -14.77 -8.69
CA TYR A 392 -19.23 -14.15 -7.66
C TYR A 392 -20.34 -13.25 -8.23
N LEU A 393 -20.06 -12.48 -9.29
CA LEU A 393 -21.11 -11.74 -10.01
C LEU A 393 -22.18 -12.70 -10.58
N ARG A 394 -21.75 -13.77 -11.24
CA ARG A 394 -22.68 -14.79 -11.74
C ARG A 394 -23.48 -15.44 -10.61
N THR A 395 -22.86 -15.64 -9.46
CA THR A 395 -23.53 -16.20 -8.26
C THR A 395 -24.63 -15.26 -7.76
N GLY A 396 -24.37 -13.97 -7.63
CA GLY A 396 -25.39 -12.99 -7.27
C GLY A 396 -26.56 -12.94 -8.27
N ILE A 397 -26.26 -12.94 -9.57
CA ILE A 397 -27.28 -12.95 -10.64
C ILE A 397 -28.12 -14.23 -10.58
N ARG A 398 -27.49 -15.42 -10.44
CA ARG A 398 -28.21 -16.69 -10.29
C ARG A 398 -29.07 -16.75 -9.02
N ALA A 399 -28.71 -15.98 -8.00
CA ALA A 399 -29.49 -15.82 -6.77
C ALA A 399 -30.66 -14.84 -6.91
N GLY A 400 -30.87 -14.25 -8.10
CA GLY A 400 -31.97 -13.36 -8.42
C GLY A 400 -31.72 -11.88 -8.13
N LEU A 401 -30.47 -11.48 -7.85
CA LEU A 401 -30.10 -10.08 -7.66
C LEU A 401 -29.82 -9.41 -9.01
N ALA A 402 -30.26 -8.16 -9.19
CA ALA A 402 -29.78 -7.35 -10.31
C ALA A 402 -28.32 -6.95 -10.06
N ILE A 403 -27.52 -6.89 -11.12
CA ILE A 403 -26.07 -6.63 -11.00
C ILE A 403 -25.78 -5.33 -10.23
N ASP A 404 -26.55 -4.27 -10.49
CA ASP A 404 -26.40 -2.96 -9.86
C ASP A 404 -26.78 -2.93 -8.38
N ASP A 405 -27.52 -3.94 -7.88
CA ASP A 405 -27.93 -3.98 -6.48
C ASP A 405 -26.77 -4.42 -5.55
N PHE A 406 -25.84 -5.24 -6.06
CA PHE A 406 -24.78 -5.84 -5.24
C PHE A 406 -23.36 -5.62 -5.76
N ALA A 407 -23.14 -5.49 -7.08
CA ALA A 407 -21.81 -5.24 -7.64
C ALA A 407 -21.11 -3.99 -7.07
N PRO A 408 -21.80 -2.87 -6.76
CA PRO A 408 -21.18 -1.71 -6.11
C PRO A 408 -20.59 -1.98 -4.71
N ARG A 409 -20.92 -3.13 -4.11
CA ARG A 409 -20.44 -3.56 -2.78
C ARG A 409 -19.37 -4.65 -2.84
N LEU A 410 -19.05 -5.19 -4.02
CA LEU A 410 -17.90 -6.07 -4.17
C LEU A 410 -16.62 -5.29 -3.90
N SER A 411 -15.73 -5.88 -3.11
CA SER A 411 -14.42 -5.32 -2.81
C SER A 411 -13.31 -6.32 -3.18
N PHE A 412 -12.08 -5.84 -3.32
CA PHE A 412 -10.92 -6.64 -3.72
C PHE A 412 -9.78 -6.51 -2.71
N PHE A 413 -8.95 -7.55 -2.61
CA PHE A 413 -7.80 -7.58 -1.72
C PHE A 413 -6.57 -8.17 -2.43
N TRP A 414 -5.53 -7.36 -2.64
CA TRP A 414 -4.31 -7.71 -3.36
C TRP A 414 -3.12 -7.84 -2.42
N GLY A 415 -2.21 -8.76 -2.72
CA GLY A 415 -0.85 -8.78 -2.17
C GLY A 415 -0.03 -7.64 -2.77
N ILE A 416 0.99 -7.18 -2.06
CA ILE A 416 1.94 -6.20 -2.57
C ILE A 416 3.33 -6.75 -2.27
N GLY A 417 3.96 -7.34 -3.28
CA GLY A 417 5.30 -7.87 -3.19
C GLY A 417 6.37 -6.79 -3.33
N MET A 418 7.62 -7.23 -3.51
CA MET A 418 8.75 -6.33 -3.53
C MET A 418 8.90 -5.57 -4.85
N ASP A 419 8.49 -6.13 -6.00
CA ASP A 419 8.61 -5.48 -7.31
C ASP A 419 7.67 -4.26 -7.45
N PHE A 420 8.20 -3.10 -7.08
CA PHE A 420 7.47 -1.86 -6.85
C PHE A 420 6.62 -1.42 -8.04
N PHE A 421 7.19 -1.43 -9.25
CA PHE A 421 6.47 -0.96 -10.45
C PHE A 421 5.48 -1.99 -10.97
N THR A 422 5.81 -3.28 -10.87
CA THR A 422 4.87 -4.34 -11.21
C THR A 422 3.64 -4.27 -10.32
N GLU A 423 3.78 -3.99 -9.02
CA GLU A 423 2.63 -3.86 -8.11
C GLU A 423 1.75 -2.64 -8.42
N ILE A 424 2.36 -1.50 -8.74
CA ILE A 424 1.62 -0.32 -9.22
C ILE A 424 0.87 -0.65 -10.52
N ALA A 425 1.52 -1.32 -11.47
CA ALA A 425 0.91 -1.72 -12.73
C ALA A 425 -0.25 -2.71 -12.51
N LYS A 426 -0.07 -3.71 -11.62
CA LYS A 426 -1.09 -4.70 -11.26
C LYS A 426 -2.35 -4.04 -10.73
N LEU A 427 -2.24 -3.16 -9.73
CA LEU A 427 -3.39 -2.45 -9.16
C LEU A 427 -4.13 -1.58 -10.21
N ARG A 428 -3.40 -0.96 -11.13
CA ARG A 428 -3.97 -0.15 -12.21
C ARG A 428 -4.66 -1.02 -13.27
N ALA A 429 -4.03 -2.11 -13.68
CA ALA A 429 -4.56 -3.07 -14.64
C ALA A 429 -5.82 -3.75 -14.10
N ALA A 430 -5.84 -4.12 -12.81
CA ALA A 430 -7.01 -4.71 -12.16
C ALA A 430 -8.28 -3.88 -12.33
N ARG A 431 -8.20 -2.56 -12.13
CA ARG A 431 -9.34 -1.66 -12.29
C ARG A 431 -9.84 -1.60 -13.73
N VAL A 432 -8.92 -1.52 -14.69
CA VAL A 432 -9.26 -1.48 -16.13
C VAL A 432 -9.91 -2.78 -16.58
N LEU A 433 -9.35 -3.92 -16.18
CA LEU A 433 -9.86 -5.23 -16.53
C LEU A 433 -11.21 -5.48 -15.87
N TRP A 434 -11.35 -5.15 -14.59
CA TRP A 434 -12.63 -5.28 -13.88
C TRP A 434 -13.73 -4.43 -14.54
N ALA A 435 -13.44 -3.16 -14.86
CA ALA A 435 -14.39 -2.27 -15.54
C ALA A 435 -14.78 -2.73 -16.96
N ARG A 436 -14.02 -3.65 -17.56
CA ARG A 436 -14.33 -4.27 -18.85
C ARG A 436 -15.11 -5.59 -18.69
N LEU A 437 -14.90 -6.29 -17.56
CA LEU A 437 -15.56 -7.57 -17.27
C LEU A 437 -17.00 -7.37 -16.77
N VAL A 438 -17.22 -6.34 -15.96
CA VAL A 438 -18.54 -5.87 -15.52
C VAL A 438 -19.15 -5.03 -16.63
#